data_AF-A0A1Y1WHU2-F1
#
_entry.id   AF-A0A1Y1WHU2-F1
#
_cell.length_a   1.000
_cell.length_b   1.000
_cell.length_c   1.000
_cell.angle_alpha   90.00
_cell.angle_beta   90.00
_cell.angle_gamma   90.00
#
_symmetry.space_group_name_H-M   'P 1'
#
loop_
_entity.id
_entity.type
_entity.pdbx_description
1 polymer ?
#
loop_
_entity_poly.entity_id
_entity_poly.type
_entity_poly.pdbx_seq_one_letter_code
_entity_poly.pdbx_strand_id
1 'polypeptide(L)'
;MSAVLELLRNREVVGKEFRSPFDSAPGGTRKHTLHDHIDQAAVDALQGKTEECLNHLAEIAAADVALARAVLDEVQAIEVPVPDDISVTWGGLREAAALLAETLGSVADIRQDTEMISHHCAQLQDSVKDLESEGGVLSLDDYKVLLRDTDEIPLIIAELQDALVGIRRRADETNVRSLQCAAFFADYVEQSQAIGGISQAIGGFLSRSESSQGEFQRLLTEVEVFQDEMWNLITWYRNFHGAYDALVGEVHRRRQAQAQQHAVVEDVRARLDVMHLEEVDRRSEFVDKFGPFLPSDLCPFIQDPPPRFIVDEIGDVERLASVQSYDTQ
;
A
#
# COMPACT_ATOMS: atom_id res chain seq x y z
N MET A 1 -4.13 4.96 -25.44
CA MET A 1 -3.39 3.95 -26.24
C MET A 1 -4.15 3.52 -27.49
N SER A 2 -5.37 2.97 -27.37
CA SER A 2 -6.15 2.43 -28.50
C SER A 2 -6.22 3.34 -29.75
N ALA A 3 -6.58 4.61 -29.58
CA ALA A 3 -6.65 5.56 -30.70
C ALA A 3 -5.31 5.75 -31.46
N VAL A 4 -4.16 5.67 -30.77
CA VAL A 4 -2.85 5.81 -31.44
C VAL A 4 -2.47 4.53 -32.18
N LEU A 5 -2.79 3.35 -31.62
CA LEU A 5 -2.58 2.08 -32.32
C LEU A 5 -3.49 1.98 -33.55
N GLU A 6 -4.73 2.46 -33.48
CA GLU A 6 -5.63 2.54 -34.64
C GLU A 6 -5.09 3.47 -35.74
N LEU A 7 -4.56 4.64 -35.36
CA LEU A 7 -3.90 5.54 -36.32
C LEU A 7 -2.76 4.84 -37.06
N LEU A 8 -1.95 4.05 -36.35
CA LEU A 8 -0.83 3.31 -36.94
C LEU A 8 -1.27 2.11 -37.78
N ARG A 9 -2.38 1.44 -37.43
CA ARG A 9 -3.00 0.37 -38.26
C ARG A 9 -3.60 0.91 -39.55
N ASN A 10 -4.18 2.11 -39.51
CA ASN A 10 -4.81 2.72 -40.68
C ASN A 10 -3.78 3.38 -41.63
N ARG A 11 -2.54 3.56 -41.17
CA ARG A 11 -1.47 4.15 -41.97
C ARG A 11 -0.66 3.08 -42.69
N GLU A 12 -0.96 2.91 -43.99
CA GLU A 12 -0.19 2.04 -44.88
C GLU A 12 1.22 2.60 -45.13
N VAL A 13 2.20 1.70 -45.18
CA VAL A 13 3.56 2.04 -45.56
C VAL A 13 3.63 2.18 -47.08
N VAL A 14 3.82 3.41 -47.55
CA VAL A 14 3.78 3.77 -48.99
C VAL A 14 5.07 3.34 -49.69
N GLY A 15 4.98 2.40 -50.64
CA GLY A 15 6.06 1.99 -51.53
C GLY A 15 6.72 0.65 -51.19
N LYS A 16 7.13 -0.13 -52.21
CA LYS A 16 7.86 -1.40 -52.02
C LYS A 16 9.23 -1.21 -51.34
N GLU A 17 9.78 -0.01 -51.41
CA GLU A 17 11.10 0.40 -50.90
C GLU A 17 11.20 0.42 -49.37
N PHE A 18 10.06 0.53 -48.68
CA PHE A 18 9.98 0.53 -47.22
C PHE A 18 9.50 -0.81 -46.66
N ARG A 19 9.26 -1.81 -47.52
CA ARG A 19 8.92 -3.17 -47.09
C ARG A 19 10.18 -3.89 -46.63
N SER A 20 10.07 -4.64 -45.53
CA SER A 20 11.17 -5.45 -45.02
C SER A 20 11.63 -6.46 -46.08
N PRO A 21 12.94 -6.75 -46.24
CA PRO A 21 13.43 -7.78 -47.16
C PRO A 21 12.85 -9.18 -46.89
N PHE A 22 12.27 -9.38 -45.70
CA PHE A 22 11.74 -10.65 -45.23
C PHE A 22 10.26 -10.90 -45.60
N ASP A 23 9.57 -9.95 -46.25
CA ASP A 23 8.12 -10.06 -46.57
C ASP A 23 7.82 -10.70 -47.94
N SER A 24 8.60 -11.71 -48.34
CA SER A 24 8.31 -12.52 -49.53
C SER A 24 7.61 -13.84 -49.16
N ALA A 25 6.43 -13.74 -48.52
CA ALA A 25 5.53 -14.89 -48.39
C ALA A 25 4.59 -14.96 -49.61
N PRO A 26 4.49 -16.11 -50.31
CA PRO A 26 3.60 -16.26 -51.45
C PRO A 26 2.17 -16.53 -50.95
N GLY A 27 1.32 -15.51 -51.02
CA GLY A 27 -0.13 -15.64 -50.85
C GLY A 27 -0.69 -14.72 -49.77
N GLY A 28 -1.28 -13.60 -50.21
CA GLY A 28 -2.09 -12.72 -49.38
C GLY A 28 -1.67 -11.25 -49.48
N THR A 29 -2.53 -10.44 -50.10
CA THR A 29 -2.47 -8.97 -50.16
C THR A 29 -2.73 -8.36 -48.78
N ARG A 30 -1.90 -8.66 -47.77
CA ARG A 30 -1.93 -7.93 -46.51
C ARG A 30 -1.23 -6.60 -46.71
N LYS A 31 -1.95 -5.51 -46.47
CA LYS A 31 -1.40 -4.15 -46.48
C LYS A 31 -0.44 -4.04 -45.29
N HIS A 32 0.82 -3.67 -45.57
CA HIS A 32 1.85 -3.43 -44.56
C HIS A 32 1.64 -2.05 -43.96
N THR A 33 1.58 -1.95 -42.64
CA THR A 33 1.16 -0.75 -41.90
C THR A 33 2.24 -0.31 -40.92
N LEU A 34 2.17 0.93 -40.43
CA LEU A 34 3.10 1.39 -39.39
C LEU A 34 2.98 0.56 -38.10
N HIS A 35 1.82 -0.05 -37.86
CA HIS A 35 1.62 -0.94 -36.73
C HIS A 35 2.52 -2.19 -36.76
N ASP A 36 2.92 -2.67 -37.94
CA ASP A 36 3.78 -3.86 -38.04
C ASP A 36 5.23 -3.58 -37.59
N HIS A 37 5.59 -2.31 -37.35
CA HIS A 37 6.87 -1.87 -36.81
C HIS A 37 6.83 -1.58 -35.31
N ILE A 38 5.71 -1.86 -34.65
CA ILE A 38 5.51 -1.63 -33.22
C ILE A 38 5.86 -2.90 -32.43
N ASP A 39 6.53 -2.74 -31.29
CA ASP A 39 6.66 -3.79 -30.28
C ASP A 39 5.34 -3.95 -29.50
N GLN A 40 4.42 -4.73 -30.07
CA GLN A 40 3.12 -5.02 -29.45
C GLN A 40 3.29 -5.79 -28.13
N ALA A 41 4.31 -6.64 -28.02
CA ALA A 41 4.55 -7.42 -26.81
C ALA A 41 4.89 -6.51 -25.61
N ALA A 42 5.65 -5.43 -25.83
CA ALA A 42 5.92 -4.44 -24.79
C ALA A 42 4.65 -3.67 -24.36
N VAL A 43 3.78 -3.32 -25.32
CA VAL A 43 2.49 -2.66 -25.02
C VAL A 43 1.59 -3.58 -24.19
N ASP A 44 1.43 -4.83 -24.62
CA ASP A 44 0.58 -5.81 -23.96
C ASP A 44 1.11 -6.14 -22.55
N ALA A 45 2.44 -6.23 -22.40
CA ALA A 45 3.07 -6.44 -21.09
C ALA A 45 2.81 -5.28 -20.12
N LEU A 46 2.88 -4.03 -20.58
CA LEU A 46 2.60 -2.86 -19.75
C LEU A 46 1.12 -2.78 -19.36
N GLN A 47 0.21 -3.10 -20.29
CA GLN A 47 -1.22 -3.19 -20.01
C GLN A 47 -1.53 -4.28 -18.99
N GLY A 48 -0.96 -5.48 -19.18
CA GLY A 48 -1.13 -6.60 -18.25
C GLY A 48 -0.65 -6.27 -16.83
N LYS A 49 0.53 -5.64 -16.69
CA LYS A 49 1.03 -5.17 -15.39
C LYS A 49 0.11 -4.16 -14.72
N THR A 50 -0.42 -3.22 -15.50
CA THR A 50 -1.36 -2.20 -15.00
C THR A 50 -2.64 -2.87 -14.50
N GLU A 51 -3.22 -3.78 -15.28
CA GLU A 51 -4.42 -4.53 -14.91
C GLU A 51 -4.20 -5.41 -13.67
N GLU A 52 -3.07 -6.11 -13.59
CA GLU A 52 -2.69 -6.91 -12.42
C GLU A 52 -2.61 -6.04 -11.16
N CYS A 53 -1.96 -4.88 -11.23
CA CYS A 53 -1.88 -3.95 -10.11
C CYS A 53 -3.24 -3.37 -9.70
N LEU A 54 -4.10 -3.02 -10.67
CA LEU A 54 -5.46 -2.55 -10.38
C LEU A 54 -6.33 -3.62 -9.75
N ASN A 55 -6.22 -4.87 -10.21
CA ASN A 55 -6.92 -6.01 -9.61
C ASN A 55 -6.44 -6.22 -8.17
N HIS A 56 -5.14 -6.16 -7.92
CA HIS A 56 -4.59 -6.30 -6.57
C HIS A 56 -5.06 -5.16 -5.64
N LEU A 57 -5.09 -3.91 -6.12
CA LEU A 57 -5.68 -2.79 -5.35
C LEU A 57 -7.15 -3.04 -5.00
N ALA A 58 -7.93 -3.60 -5.93
CA ALA A 58 -9.33 -3.93 -5.69
C ALA A 58 -9.48 -5.07 -4.67
N GLU A 59 -8.60 -6.08 -4.72
CA GLU A 59 -8.57 -7.18 -3.75
C GLU A 59 -8.26 -6.69 -2.34
N ILE A 60 -7.26 -5.81 -2.18
CA ILE A 60 -6.93 -5.19 -0.89
C ILE A 60 -8.11 -4.40 -0.35
N ALA A 61 -8.72 -3.53 -1.18
CA ALA A 61 -9.88 -2.75 -0.75
C ALA A 61 -11.06 -3.64 -0.33
N ALA A 62 -11.31 -4.74 -1.05
CA ALA A 62 -12.35 -5.70 -0.69
C ALA A 62 -12.03 -6.43 0.63
N ALA A 63 -10.77 -6.81 0.83
CA ALA A 63 -10.29 -7.43 2.06
C ALA A 63 -10.43 -6.51 3.27
N ASP A 64 -10.09 -5.22 3.13
CA ASP A 64 -10.24 -4.23 4.21
C ASP A 64 -11.71 -3.99 4.59
N VAL A 65 -12.61 -3.94 3.61
CA VAL A 65 -14.06 -3.85 3.86
C VAL A 65 -14.57 -5.10 4.58
N ALA A 66 -14.14 -6.29 4.15
CA ALA A 66 -14.49 -7.54 4.81
C ALA A 66 -13.96 -7.59 6.25
N LEU A 67 -12.72 -7.12 6.46
CA LEU A 67 -12.11 -7.06 7.77
C LEU A 67 -12.85 -6.09 8.71
N ALA A 68 -13.19 -4.90 8.23
CA ALA A 68 -13.95 -3.92 9.01
C ALA A 68 -15.31 -4.47 9.45
N ARG A 69 -16.00 -5.20 8.56
CA ARG A 69 -17.26 -5.89 8.90
C ARG A 69 -17.05 -6.98 9.94
N ALA A 70 -16.06 -7.84 9.75
CA ALA A 70 -15.78 -8.92 10.69
C ALA A 70 -15.47 -8.40 12.10
N VAL A 71 -14.73 -7.30 12.21
CA VAL A 71 -14.42 -6.66 13.51
C VAL A 71 -15.67 -6.01 14.10
N LEU A 72 -16.52 -5.39 13.29
CA LEU A 72 -17.80 -4.85 13.77
C LEU A 72 -18.69 -5.97 14.31
N ASP A 73 -18.78 -7.10 13.61
CA ASP A 73 -19.54 -8.28 14.04
C ASP A 73 -18.95 -8.86 15.34
N GLU A 74 -17.61 -8.94 15.44
CA GLU A 74 -16.91 -9.36 16.67
C GLU A 74 -17.23 -8.44 17.84
N VAL A 75 -17.15 -7.12 17.65
CA VAL A 75 -17.46 -6.13 18.68
C VAL A 75 -18.94 -6.17 19.07
N GLN A 76 -19.85 -6.37 18.12
CA GLN A 76 -21.29 -6.51 18.40
C GLN A 76 -21.62 -7.80 19.15
N ALA A 77 -20.86 -8.87 18.94
CA ALA A 77 -21.02 -10.12 19.67
C ALA A 77 -20.53 -10.04 21.13
N ILE A 78 -19.73 -9.02 21.48
CA ILE A 78 -19.30 -8.78 22.85
C ILE A 78 -20.45 -8.13 23.61
N GLU A 79 -21.13 -8.94 24.42
CA GLU A 79 -22.09 -8.44 25.40
C GLU A 79 -21.33 -7.69 26.51
N VAL A 80 -21.67 -6.42 26.69
CA VAL A 80 -21.21 -5.63 27.83
C VAL A 80 -22.39 -5.59 28.81
N PRO A 81 -22.35 -6.37 29.90
CA PRO A 81 -23.43 -6.34 30.89
C PRO A 81 -23.40 -4.99 31.59
N VAL A 82 -24.30 -4.07 31.23
CA VAL A 82 -24.44 -2.78 31.91
C VAL A 82 -25.46 -2.93 33.03
N PRO A 83 -25.08 -2.78 34.31
CA PRO A 83 -26.03 -2.84 35.41
C PRO A 83 -26.99 -1.67 35.32
N ASP A 84 -28.28 -1.92 35.53
CA ASP A 84 -29.31 -0.87 35.56
C ASP A 84 -29.16 0.05 36.79
N ASP A 85 -28.58 -0.46 37.89
CA ASP A 85 -28.34 0.29 39.12
C ASP A 85 -27.01 -0.10 39.77
N ILE A 86 -26.32 0.90 40.34
CA ILE A 86 -25.07 0.69 41.08
C ILE A 86 -25.43 0.30 42.52
N SER A 87 -25.34 -1.00 42.83
CA SER A 87 -25.69 -1.54 44.16
C SER A 87 -24.71 -1.12 45.27
N VAL A 88 -23.50 -0.69 44.93
CA VAL A 88 -22.44 -0.30 45.88
C VAL A 88 -22.04 1.15 45.66
N THR A 89 -22.26 1.98 46.67
CA THR A 89 -21.89 3.41 46.63
C THR A 89 -20.76 3.73 47.60
N TRP A 90 -20.06 4.82 47.33
CA TRP A 90 -19.06 5.36 48.27
C TRP A 90 -19.65 5.66 49.66
N GLY A 91 -20.91 6.10 49.71
CA GLY A 91 -21.63 6.30 50.97
C GLY A 91 -21.84 4.99 51.72
N GLY A 92 -22.31 3.94 51.04
CA GLY A 92 -22.53 2.62 51.64
C GLY A 92 -21.25 1.97 52.16
N LEU A 93 -20.11 2.15 51.47
CA LEU A 93 -18.79 1.70 51.92
C LEU A 93 -18.33 2.45 53.18
N ARG A 94 -18.54 3.76 53.24
CA ARG A 94 -18.20 4.58 54.41
C ARG A 94 -19.02 4.18 55.64
N GLU A 95 -20.31 3.92 55.45
CA GLU A 95 -21.18 3.40 56.51
C GLU A 95 -20.74 2.00 56.97
N ALA A 96 -20.36 1.11 56.05
CA ALA A 96 -19.84 -0.21 56.41
C ALA A 96 -18.55 -0.10 57.25
N ALA A 97 -17.66 0.83 56.90
CA ALA A 97 -16.46 1.11 57.69
C ALA A 97 -16.80 1.67 59.08
N ALA A 98 -17.85 2.50 59.20
CA ALA A 98 -18.33 2.99 60.48
C ALA A 98 -18.89 1.86 61.36
N LEU A 99 -19.69 0.94 60.80
CA LEU A 99 -20.22 -0.23 61.53
C LEU A 99 -19.10 -1.14 62.05
N LEU A 100 -18.03 -1.33 61.27
CA LEU A 100 -16.84 -2.07 61.71
C LEU A 100 -16.11 -1.36 62.86
N ALA A 101 -15.95 -0.04 62.78
CA ALA A 101 -15.34 0.75 63.85
C ALA A 101 -16.16 0.71 65.15
N GLU A 102 -17.48 0.81 65.06
CA GLU A 102 -18.39 0.66 66.21
C GLU A 102 -18.31 -0.76 66.81
N THR A 103 -18.21 -1.78 65.96
CA THR A 103 -18.06 -3.17 66.41
C THR A 103 -16.76 -3.38 67.17
N LEU A 104 -15.65 -2.79 66.70
CA LEU A 104 -14.38 -2.80 67.43
C LEU A 104 -14.48 -2.09 68.79
N GLY A 105 -15.23 -0.98 68.85
CA GLY A 105 -15.53 -0.29 70.11
C GLY A 105 -16.25 -1.20 71.11
N SER A 106 -17.37 -1.79 70.73
CA SER A 106 -18.12 -2.70 71.63
C SER A 106 -17.33 -3.95 72.04
N VAL A 107 -16.40 -4.43 71.21
CA VAL A 107 -15.49 -5.53 71.61
C VAL A 107 -14.51 -5.09 72.70
N ALA A 108 -14.06 -3.84 72.68
CA ALA A 108 -13.24 -3.28 73.74
C ALA A 108 -14.04 -3.13 75.05
N ASP A 109 -15.28 -2.66 74.96
CA ASP A 109 -16.19 -2.53 76.12
C ASP A 109 -16.45 -3.90 76.77
N ILE A 110 -16.82 -4.92 75.98
CA ILE A 110 -17.01 -6.29 76.47
C ILE A 110 -15.75 -6.82 77.17
N ARG A 111 -14.57 -6.54 76.62
CA ARG A 111 -13.31 -6.97 77.23
C ARG A 111 -13.14 -6.36 78.62
N GLN A 112 -13.34 -5.04 78.73
CA GLN A 112 -13.26 -4.33 80.00
C GLN A 112 -14.23 -4.91 81.03
N ASP A 113 -15.49 -5.13 80.65
CA ASP A 113 -16.52 -5.69 81.54
C ASP A 113 -16.17 -7.10 82.02
N THR A 114 -15.64 -7.95 81.12
CA THR A 114 -15.20 -9.31 81.49
C THR A 114 -13.97 -9.29 82.41
N GLU A 115 -13.05 -8.34 82.24
CA GLU A 115 -11.90 -8.15 83.12
C GLU A 115 -12.35 -7.69 84.53
N MET A 116 -13.33 -6.78 84.61
CA MET A 116 -13.92 -6.35 85.89
C MET A 116 -14.59 -7.51 86.64
N ILE A 117 -15.41 -8.32 85.95
CA ILE A 117 -16.04 -9.49 86.56
C ILE A 117 -14.98 -10.51 87.01
N SER A 118 -13.96 -10.78 86.18
CA SER A 118 -12.89 -11.72 86.52
C SER A 118 -12.09 -11.23 87.73
N HIS A 119 -11.82 -9.94 87.84
CA HIS A 119 -11.14 -9.33 88.97
C HIS A 119 -11.95 -9.50 90.26
N HIS A 120 -13.25 -9.20 90.22
CA HIS A 120 -14.15 -9.40 91.38
C HIS A 120 -14.24 -10.86 91.81
N CYS A 121 -14.32 -11.80 90.85
CA CYS A 121 -14.29 -13.22 91.15
C CYS A 121 -12.98 -13.66 91.85
N ALA A 122 -11.83 -13.12 91.43
CA ALA A 122 -10.55 -13.38 92.10
C ALA A 122 -10.55 -12.81 93.52
N GLN A 123 -11.04 -11.57 93.72
CA GLN A 123 -11.17 -10.95 95.04
C GLN A 123 -12.06 -11.74 96.00
N LEU A 124 -13.20 -12.27 95.50
CA LEU A 124 -14.06 -13.16 96.28
C LEU A 124 -13.36 -14.47 96.66
N GLN A 125 -12.64 -15.09 95.72
CA GLN A 125 -11.90 -16.33 95.98
C GLN A 125 -10.80 -16.15 97.02
N ASP A 126 -10.06 -15.05 96.94
CA ASP A 126 -8.99 -14.77 97.91
C ASP A 126 -9.60 -14.43 99.28
N SER A 127 -10.68 -13.66 99.33
CA SER A 127 -11.40 -13.38 100.59
C SER A 127 -11.97 -14.63 101.24
N VAL A 128 -12.47 -15.60 100.46
CA VAL A 128 -12.94 -16.89 100.97
C VAL A 128 -11.79 -17.73 101.52
N LYS A 129 -10.64 -17.79 100.83
CA LYS A 129 -9.45 -18.50 101.32
C LYS A 129 -8.96 -17.91 102.64
N ASP A 130 -8.89 -16.58 102.75
CA ASP A 130 -8.42 -15.88 103.96
C ASP A 130 -9.33 -16.15 105.17
N LEU A 131 -10.66 -16.19 104.95
CA LEU A 131 -11.63 -16.60 105.96
C LEU A 131 -11.43 -18.07 106.41
N GLU A 132 -11.12 -18.97 105.47
CA GLU A 132 -10.94 -20.41 105.72
C GLU A 132 -9.60 -20.75 106.38
N SER A 133 -8.51 -20.04 106.08
CA SER A 133 -7.17 -20.39 106.55
C SER A 133 -6.80 -19.85 107.92
N GLU A 134 -7.46 -18.81 108.45
CA GLU A 134 -7.01 -18.17 109.71
C GLU A 134 -8.11 -17.72 110.68
N GLY A 135 -9.35 -18.24 110.58
CA GLY A 135 -10.46 -17.70 111.40
C GLY A 135 -10.63 -16.19 111.19
N GLY A 136 -10.25 -15.72 110.00
CA GLY A 136 -10.09 -14.32 109.65
C GLY A 136 -11.42 -13.58 109.74
N VAL A 137 -11.36 -12.35 110.22
CA VAL A 137 -12.49 -11.42 110.19
C VAL A 137 -12.28 -10.50 109.00
N LEU A 138 -13.18 -10.55 108.02
CA LEU A 138 -13.20 -9.57 106.92
C LEU A 138 -13.34 -8.16 107.50
N SER A 139 -12.50 -7.24 107.03
CA SER A 139 -12.69 -5.82 107.33
C SER A 139 -14.08 -5.39 106.85
N LEU A 140 -14.75 -4.53 107.63
CA LEU A 140 -16.04 -3.96 107.26
C LEU A 140 -15.96 -3.19 105.93
N ASP A 141 -14.80 -2.60 105.62
CA ASP A 141 -14.59 -1.86 104.38
C ASP A 141 -14.43 -2.80 103.17
N ASP A 142 -13.71 -3.92 103.32
CA ASP A 142 -13.58 -4.94 102.26
C ASP A 142 -14.91 -5.64 101.99
N TYR A 143 -15.69 -5.93 103.04
CA TYR A 143 -17.04 -6.47 102.90
C TYR A 143 -17.99 -5.51 102.14
N LYS A 144 -17.90 -4.20 102.40
CA LYS A 144 -18.70 -3.19 101.68
C LYS A 144 -18.32 -3.08 100.21
N VAL A 145 -17.04 -3.14 99.89
CA VAL A 145 -16.55 -3.14 98.49
C VAL A 145 -17.05 -4.37 97.78
N LEU A 146 -16.89 -5.57 98.37
CA LEU A 146 -17.37 -6.82 97.77
C LEU A 146 -18.89 -6.85 97.59
N LEU A 147 -19.66 -6.33 98.56
CA LEU A 147 -21.11 -6.28 98.47
C LEU A 147 -21.55 -5.33 97.35
N ARG A 148 -20.97 -4.13 97.28
CA ARG A 148 -21.25 -3.17 96.20
C ARG A 148 -20.91 -3.73 94.83
N ASP A 149 -19.71 -4.29 94.67
CA ASP A 149 -19.26 -4.82 93.39
C ASP A 149 -20.12 -6.04 92.99
N THR A 150 -20.61 -6.83 93.96
CA THR A 150 -21.60 -7.91 93.72
C THR A 150 -22.96 -7.38 93.26
N ASP A 151 -23.42 -6.25 93.80
CA ASP A 151 -24.66 -5.59 93.39
C ASP A 151 -24.57 -4.96 91.99
N GLU A 152 -23.37 -4.65 91.50
CA GLU A 152 -23.12 -4.10 90.17
C GLU A 152 -23.06 -5.17 89.06
N ILE A 153 -22.73 -6.43 89.39
CA ILE A 153 -22.62 -7.54 88.42
C ILE A 153 -23.86 -7.71 87.53
N PRO A 154 -25.11 -7.70 88.05
CA PRO A 154 -26.30 -7.86 87.20
C PRO A 154 -26.42 -6.78 86.12
N LEU A 155 -25.99 -5.54 86.43
CA LEU A 155 -25.97 -4.44 85.47
C LEU A 155 -24.91 -4.67 84.39
N ILE A 156 -23.69 -5.03 84.79
CA ILE A 156 -22.59 -5.35 83.86
C ILE A 156 -22.97 -6.52 82.95
N ILE A 157 -23.64 -7.55 83.48
CA ILE A 157 -24.13 -8.69 82.68
C ILE A 157 -25.20 -8.24 81.67
N ALA A 158 -26.09 -7.32 82.04
CA ALA A 158 -27.09 -6.79 81.11
C ALA A 158 -26.43 -5.97 79.99
N GLU A 159 -25.46 -5.12 80.32
CA GLU A 159 -24.68 -4.33 79.35
C GLU A 159 -23.88 -5.23 78.39
N LEU A 160 -23.26 -6.30 78.90
CA LEU A 160 -22.60 -7.33 78.10
C LEU A 160 -23.57 -8.03 77.13
N GLN A 161 -24.77 -8.38 77.60
CA GLN A 161 -25.79 -9.00 76.75
C GLN A 161 -26.23 -8.06 75.62
N ASP A 162 -26.47 -6.79 75.94
CA ASP A 162 -26.84 -5.77 74.96
C ASP A 162 -25.72 -5.50 73.95
N ALA A 163 -24.47 -5.43 74.42
CA ALA A 163 -23.29 -5.27 73.57
C ALA A 163 -23.12 -6.46 72.61
N LEU A 164 -23.32 -7.70 73.09
CA LEU A 164 -23.26 -8.90 72.26
C LEU A 164 -24.36 -8.93 71.18
N VAL A 165 -25.60 -8.54 71.53
CA VAL A 165 -26.70 -8.42 70.57
C VAL A 165 -26.38 -7.34 69.52
N GLY A 166 -25.84 -6.20 69.95
CA GLY A 166 -25.42 -5.11 69.07
C GLY A 166 -24.33 -5.52 68.08
N ILE A 167 -23.28 -6.20 68.57
CA ILE A 167 -22.20 -6.75 67.74
C ILE A 167 -22.76 -7.73 66.71
N ARG A 168 -23.65 -8.64 67.11
CA ARG A 168 -24.21 -9.62 66.19
C ARG A 168 -25.02 -8.98 65.07
N ARG A 169 -25.87 -7.99 65.41
CA ARG A 169 -26.64 -7.23 64.41
C ARG A 169 -25.73 -6.54 63.40
N ARG A 170 -24.67 -5.87 63.88
CA ARG A 170 -23.71 -5.18 62.99
C ARG A 170 -22.92 -6.17 62.14
N ALA A 171 -22.52 -7.32 62.71
CA ALA A 171 -21.84 -8.37 61.96
C ALA A 171 -22.70 -8.92 60.82
N ASP A 172 -23.99 -9.17 61.07
CA ASP A 172 -24.94 -9.60 60.04
C ASP A 172 -25.09 -8.52 58.94
N GLU A 173 -25.18 -7.24 59.31
CA GLU A 173 -25.26 -6.13 58.36
C GLU A 173 -23.98 -5.98 57.52
N THR A 174 -22.80 -6.05 58.15
CA THR A 174 -21.50 -6.02 57.45
C THR A 174 -21.38 -7.20 56.49
N ASN A 175 -21.85 -8.39 56.88
CA ASN A 175 -21.82 -9.57 56.01
C ASN A 175 -22.71 -9.38 54.77
N VAL A 176 -23.92 -8.84 54.93
CA VAL A 176 -24.80 -8.53 53.79
C VAL A 176 -24.13 -7.52 52.84
N ARG A 177 -23.55 -6.44 53.37
CA ARG A 177 -22.84 -5.44 52.54
C ARG A 177 -21.61 -6.03 51.86
N SER A 178 -20.89 -6.94 52.52
CA SER A 178 -19.73 -7.63 51.94
C SER A 178 -20.13 -8.51 50.76
N LEU A 179 -21.23 -9.26 50.87
CA LEU A 179 -21.78 -10.06 49.77
C LEU A 179 -22.22 -9.19 48.59
N GLN A 180 -22.86 -8.05 48.85
CA GLN A 180 -23.22 -7.08 47.81
C GLN A 180 -21.99 -6.52 47.09
N CYS A 181 -20.93 -6.17 47.84
CA CYS A 181 -19.67 -5.73 47.26
C CYS A 181 -19.04 -6.82 46.40
N ALA A 182 -18.99 -8.07 46.89
CA ALA A 182 -18.43 -9.18 46.14
C ALA A 182 -19.18 -9.43 44.81
N ALA A 183 -20.51 -9.38 44.82
CA ALA A 183 -21.32 -9.51 43.61
C ALA A 183 -21.03 -8.36 42.61
N PHE A 184 -21.05 -7.11 43.09
CA PHE A 184 -20.72 -5.94 42.27
C PHE A 184 -19.33 -6.04 41.63
N PHE A 185 -18.32 -6.47 42.40
CA PHE A 185 -16.96 -6.65 41.88
C PHE A 185 -16.87 -7.75 40.83
N ALA A 186 -17.63 -8.85 40.97
CA ALA A 186 -17.67 -9.90 39.96
C ALA A 186 -18.23 -9.37 38.63
N ASP A 187 -19.36 -8.65 38.67
CA ASP A 187 -19.96 -8.03 37.49
C ASP A 187 -19.02 -7.00 36.84
N TYR A 188 -18.33 -6.20 37.66
CA TYR A 188 -17.35 -5.22 37.17
C TYR A 188 -16.16 -5.89 36.47
N VAL A 189 -15.67 -7.02 36.99
CA VAL A 189 -14.59 -7.77 36.34
C VAL A 189 -15.03 -8.27 34.97
N GLU A 190 -16.26 -8.80 34.84
CA GLU A 190 -16.82 -9.25 33.57
C GLU A 190 -16.93 -8.10 32.56
N GLN A 191 -17.45 -6.93 32.98
CA GLN A 191 -17.51 -5.72 32.16
C GLN A 191 -16.12 -5.27 31.69
N SER A 192 -15.15 -5.25 32.61
CA SER A 192 -13.79 -4.85 32.28
C SER A 192 -13.12 -5.81 31.29
N GLN A 193 -13.42 -7.10 31.37
CA GLN A 193 -12.96 -8.10 30.40
C GLN A 193 -13.61 -7.89 29.03
N ALA A 194 -14.92 -7.60 28.99
CA ALA A 194 -15.63 -7.29 27.74
C ALA A 194 -15.03 -6.06 27.04
N ILE A 195 -14.78 -4.97 27.78
CA ILE A 195 -14.09 -3.78 27.26
C ILE A 195 -12.68 -4.12 26.77
N GLY A 196 -11.95 -4.97 27.50
CA GLY A 196 -10.65 -5.48 27.08
C GLY A 196 -10.70 -6.22 25.74
N GLY A 197 -11.71 -7.07 25.54
CA GLY A 197 -11.98 -7.76 24.28
C GLY A 197 -12.23 -6.80 23.12
N ILE A 198 -13.08 -5.78 23.33
CA ILE A 198 -13.36 -4.73 22.32
C ILE A 198 -12.07 -4.00 21.95
N SER A 199 -11.28 -3.60 22.95
CA SER A 199 -9.99 -2.91 22.74
C SER A 199 -9.02 -3.77 21.94
N GLN A 200 -8.95 -5.08 22.22
CA GLN A 200 -8.11 -6.02 21.47
C GLN A 200 -8.57 -6.20 20.02
N ALA A 201 -9.88 -6.32 19.78
CA ALA A 201 -10.45 -6.43 18.44
C ALA A 201 -10.14 -5.18 17.60
N ILE A 202 -10.34 -3.98 18.17
CA ILE A 202 -10.01 -2.70 17.52
C ILE A 202 -8.49 -2.57 17.30
N GLY A 203 -7.66 -2.95 18.27
CA GLY A 203 -6.21 -2.92 18.12
C GLY A 203 -5.71 -3.84 17.00
N GLY A 204 -6.29 -5.04 16.90
CA GLY A 204 -6.01 -5.96 15.81
C GLY A 204 -6.45 -5.43 14.44
N PHE A 205 -7.61 -4.77 14.37
CA PHE A 205 -8.07 -4.08 13.16
C PHE A 205 -7.09 -2.99 12.72
N LEU A 206 -6.71 -2.08 13.62
CA LEU A 206 -5.82 -0.97 13.31
C LEU A 206 -4.48 -1.46 12.76
N SER A 207 -3.86 -2.45 13.42
CA SER A 207 -2.58 -3.00 12.97
C SER A 207 -2.67 -3.62 11.57
N ARG A 208 -3.75 -4.36 11.26
CA ARG A 208 -3.95 -4.93 9.92
C ARG A 208 -4.25 -3.85 8.88
N SER A 209 -5.06 -2.85 9.24
CA SER A 209 -5.39 -1.72 8.37
C SER A 209 -4.14 -0.89 8.02
N GLU A 210 -3.23 -0.67 8.98
CA GLU A 210 -1.96 0.01 8.73
C GLU A 210 -1.08 -0.77 7.75
N SER A 211 -0.98 -2.09 7.93
CA SER A 211 -0.24 -2.95 7.02
C SER A 211 -0.82 -2.92 5.60
N SER A 212 -2.15 -3.05 5.48
CA SER A 212 -2.87 -2.96 4.22
C SER A 212 -2.67 -1.61 3.54
N GLN A 213 -2.76 -0.51 4.30
CA GLN A 213 -2.55 0.84 3.78
C GLN A 213 -1.15 1.03 3.20
N GLY A 214 -0.12 0.48 3.85
CA GLY A 214 1.25 0.51 3.33
C GLY A 214 1.38 -0.18 1.97
N GLU A 215 0.74 -1.35 1.81
CA GLU A 215 0.73 -2.08 0.54
C GLU A 215 -0.09 -1.37 -0.54
N PHE A 216 -1.27 -0.86 -0.17
CA PHE A 216 -2.13 -0.08 -1.06
C PHE A 216 -1.39 1.14 -1.61
N GLN A 217 -0.68 1.88 -0.76
CA GLN A 217 0.09 3.05 -1.17
C GLN A 217 1.24 2.68 -2.13
N ARG A 218 1.94 1.56 -1.88
CA ARG A 218 2.98 1.06 -2.78
C ARG A 218 2.43 0.76 -4.17
N LEU A 219 1.32 0.03 -4.25
CA LEU A 219 0.68 -0.32 -5.52
C LEU A 219 0.14 0.91 -6.26
N LEU A 220 -0.37 1.92 -5.53
CA LEU A 220 -0.78 3.18 -6.13
C LEU A 220 0.38 3.89 -6.84
N THR A 221 1.54 3.96 -6.19
CA THR A 221 2.75 4.51 -6.79
C THR A 221 3.22 3.69 -8.01
N GLU A 222 3.06 2.36 -7.99
CA GLU A 222 3.36 1.53 -9.16
C GLU A 222 2.42 1.82 -10.34
N VAL A 223 1.13 2.00 -10.09
CA VAL A 223 0.15 2.40 -11.11
C VAL A 223 0.48 3.77 -11.69
N GLU A 224 0.90 4.74 -10.86
CA GLU A 224 1.34 6.06 -11.32
C GLU A 224 2.53 5.95 -12.28
N VAL A 225 3.52 5.10 -11.95
CA VAL A 225 4.67 4.84 -12.83
C VAL A 225 4.23 4.22 -14.15
N PHE A 226 3.37 3.20 -14.13
CA PHE A 226 2.86 2.59 -15.37
C PHE A 226 2.02 3.55 -16.20
N GLN A 227 1.26 4.45 -15.55
CA GLN A 227 0.53 5.51 -16.24
C GLN A 227 1.47 6.46 -16.98
N ASP A 228 2.57 6.87 -16.35
CA ASP A 228 3.59 7.71 -16.99
C ASP A 228 4.28 6.98 -18.15
N GLU A 229 4.63 5.70 -17.98
CA GLU A 229 5.17 4.86 -19.05
C GLU A 229 4.21 4.75 -20.25
N MET A 230 2.91 4.54 -19.99
CA MET A 230 1.89 4.52 -21.04
C MET A 230 1.79 5.86 -21.77
N TRP A 231 1.86 6.98 -21.05
CA TRP A 231 1.85 8.32 -21.65
C TRP A 231 3.08 8.59 -22.51
N ASN A 232 4.24 8.19 -22.04
CA ASN A 232 5.49 8.27 -22.80
C ASN A 232 5.39 7.46 -24.09
N LEU A 233 4.83 6.25 -24.01
CA LEU A 233 4.66 5.37 -25.17
C LEU A 233 3.65 5.94 -26.19
N ILE A 234 2.52 6.50 -25.72
CA ILE A 234 1.56 7.24 -26.56
C ILE A 234 2.26 8.38 -27.30
N THR A 235 3.09 9.15 -26.59
CA THR A 235 3.83 10.29 -27.15
C THR A 235 4.86 9.82 -28.17
N TRP A 236 5.61 8.75 -27.85
CA TRP A 236 6.58 8.15 -28.76
C TRP A 236 5.93 7.70 -30.07
N TYR A 237 4.80 6.97 -29.99
CA TYR A 237 4.10 6.48 -31.19
C TYR A 237 3.48 7.61 -32.03
N ARG A 238 3.04 8.70 -31.42
CA ARG A 238 2.63 9.92 -32.15
C ARG A 238 3.80 10.56 -32.89
N ASN A 239 4.96 10.68 -32.24
CA ASN A 239 6.16 11.21 -32.86
C ASN A 239 6.66 10.29 -33.98
N PHE A 240 6.59 8.97 -33.79
CA PHE A 240 6.91 7.98 -34.82
C PHE A 240 6.02 8.16 -36.07
N HIS A 241 4.71 8.31 -35.89
CA HIS A 241 3.80 8.63 -36.99
C HIS A 241 4.21 9.91 -37.73
N GLY A 242 4.45 11.01 -36.99
CA GLY A 242 4.87 12.28 -37.59
C GLY A 242 6.24 12.21 -38.29
N ALA A 243 7.19 11.46 -37.73
CA ALA A 243 8.51 11.24 -38.35
C ALA A 243 8.39 10.42 -39.65
N TYR A 244 7.45 9.48 -39.72
CA TYR A 244 7.16 8.75 -40.95
C TYR A 244 6.62 9.68 -42.06
N ASP A 245 5.73 10.63 -41.74
CA ASP A 245 5.27 11.62 -42.72
C ASP A 245 6.44 12.46 -43.27
N ALA A 246 7.37 12.89 -42.40
CA ALA A 246 8.57 13.59 -42.83
C ALA A 246 9.50 12.73 -43.70
N LEU A 247 9.65 11.43 -43.38
CA LEU A 247 10.44 10.49 -44.15
C LEU A 247 9.91 10.33 -45.58
N VAL A 248 8.58 10.22 -45.75
CA VAL A 248 7.96 10.14 -47.09
C VAL A 248 8.30 11.40 -47.92
N GLY A 249 8.21 12.58 -47.30
CA GLY A 249 8.60 13.84 -47.95
C GLY A 249 10.08 13.87 -48.35
N GLU A 250 10.97 13.39 -47.48
CA GLU A 250 12.41 13.34 -47.75
C GLU A 250 12.76 12.36 -48.88
N VAL A 251 12.09 11.20 -48.95
CA VAL A 251 12.30 10.26 -50.06
C VAL A 251 11.85 10.87 -51.39
N HIS A 252 10.71 11.56 -51.43
CA HIS A 252 10.29 12.28 -52.63
C HIS A 252 11.32 13.34 -53.06
N ARG A 253 11.81 14.14 -52.11
CA ARG A 253 12.84 15.16 -52.37
C ARG A 253 14.13 14.54 -52.94
N ARG A 254 14.58 13.40 -52.39
CA ARG A 254 15.77 12.69 -52.88
C ARG A 254 15.59 12.18 -54.30
N ARG A 255 14.41 11.64 -54.64
CA ARG A 255 14.10 11.23 -56.02
C ARG A 255 14.12 12.39 -56.99
N GLN A 256 13.55 13.54 -56.60
CA GLN A 256 13.57 14.73 -57.44
C GLN A 256 15.01 15.22 -57.68
N ALA A 257 15.84 15.25 -56.63
CA ALA A 257 17.25 15.62 -56.76
C ALA A 257 18.02 14.65 -57.67
N GLN A 258 17.80 13.34 -57.52
CA GLN A 258 18.41 12.31 -58.38
C GLN A 258 17.96 12.46 -59.84
N ALA A 259 16.67 12.68 -60.10
CA ALA A 259 16.15 12.90 -61.44
C ALA A 259 16.75 14.17 -62.09
N GLN A 260 16.92 15.25 -61.32
CA GLN A 260 17.59 16.47 -61.79
C GLN A 260 19.06 16.22 -62.11
N GLN A 261 19.77 15.47 -61.27
CA GLN A 261 21.17 15.10 -61.52
C GLN A 261 21.30 14.25 -62.79
N HIS A 262 20.45 13.23 -62.97
CA HIS A 262 20.43 12.42 -64.20
C HIS A 262 20.15 13.28 -65.43
N ALA A 263 19.18 14.19 -65.38
CA ALA A 263 18.86 15.06 -66.51
C ALA A 263 20.07 15.91 -66.94
N VAL A 264 20.86 16.41 -65.97
CA VAL A 264 22.10 17.14 -66.25
C VAL A 264 23.17 16.23 -66.85
N VAL A 265 23.35 15.02 -66.30
CA VAL A 265 24.31 14.04 -66.82
C VAL A 265 23.99 13.66 -68.27
N GLU A 266 22.71 13.42 -68.58
CA GLU A 266 22.27 13.10 -69.94
C GLU A 266 22.50 14.28 -70.91
N ASP A 267 22.23 15.52 -70.50
CA ASP A 267 22.55 16.71 -71.31
C ASP A 267 24.05 16.84 -71.56
N VAL A 268 24.90 16.59 -70.55
CA VAL A 268 26.36 16.60 -70.71
C VAL A 268 26.83 15.50 -71.65
N ARG A 269 26.31 14.27 -71.52
CA ARG A 269 26.62 13.15 -72.43
C ARG A 269 26.25 13.50 -73.86
N ALA A 270 25.05 14.02 -74.09
CA ALA A 270 24.59 14.43 -75.41
C ALA A 270 25.50 15.52 -76.02
N ARG A 271 25.91 16.53 -75.22
CA ARG A 271 26.83 17.58 -75.68
C ARG A 271 28.22 17.04 -76.03
N LEU A 272 28.77 16.12 -75.23
CA LEU A 272 30.06 15.49 -75.50
C LEU A 272 30.03 14.67 -76.80
N ASP A 273 28.94 13.94 -77.05
CA ASP A 273 28.77 13.20 -78.29
C ASP A 273 28.68 14.14 -79.50
N VAL A 274 27.95 15.27 -79.41
CA VAL A 274 27.90 16.29 -80.48
C VAL A 274 29.29 16.86 -80.77
N MET A 275 30.04 17.28 -79.73
CA MET A 275 31.40 17.82 -79.90
C MET A 275 32.37 16.79 -80.51
N HIS A 276 32.22 15.52 -80.15
CA HIS A 276 33.03 14.44 -80.72
C HIS A 276 32.74 14.26 -82.21
N LEU A 277 31.45 14.23 -82.61
CA LEU A 277 31.06 14.14 -84.02
C LEU A 277 31.58 15.34 -84.84
N GLU A 278 31.45 16.57 -84.32
CA GLU A 278 31.98 17.77 -84.97
C GLU A 278 33.52 17.76 -85.15
N GLU A 279 34.26 17.15 -84.22
CA GLU A 279 35.71 16.97 -84.35
C GLU A 279 36.06 15.86 -85.35
N VAL A 280 35.32 14.75 -85.37
CA VAL A 280 35.47 13.68 -86.38
C VAL A 280 35.27 14.27 -87.78
N ASP A 281 34.19 15.02 -87.99
CA ASP A 281 33.88 15.64 -89.28
C ASP A 281 34.98 16.61 -89.71
N ARG A 282 35.41 17.52 -88.82
CA ARG A 282 36.49 18.48 -89.11
C ARG A 282 37.83 17.80 -89.42
N ARG A 283 38.18 16.72 -88.73
CA ARG A 283 39.39 15.93 -89.04
C ARG A 283 39.27 15.21 -90.38
N SER A 284 38.11 14.65 -90.70
CA SER A 284 37.85 14.03 -92.00
C SER A 284 38.01 15.06 -93.13
N GLU A 285 37.37 16.22 -93.00
CA GLU A 285 37.49 17.31 -93.99
C GLU A 285 38.95 17.77 -94.17
N PHE A 286 39.70 17.86 -93.07
CA PHE A 286 41.12 18.23 -93.12
C PHE A 286 41.95 17.18 -93.86
N VAL A 287 41.76 15.89 -93.53
CA VAL A 287 42.47 14.78 -94.18
C VAL A 287 42.10 14.69 -95.66
N ASP A 288 40.83 14.83 -96.01
CA ASP A 288 40.37 14.81 -97.41
C ASP A 288 40.99 15.95 -98.23
N LYS A 289 41.09 17.15 -97.64
CA LYS A 289 41.58 18.35 -98.33
C LYS A 289 43.11 18.42 -98.42
N PHE A 290 43.81 18.04 -97.36
CA PHE A 290 45.26 18.26 -97.24
C PHE A 290 46.08 16.97 -97.13
N GLY A 291 45.46 15.85 -96.74
CA GLY A 291 46.11 14.56 -96.53
C GLY A 291 46.95 14.06 -97.72
N PRO A 292 46.49 14.16 -98.99
CA PRO A 292 47.30 13.74 -100.14
C PRO A 292 48.62 14.51 -100.32
N PHE A 293 48.75 15.68 -99.69
CA PHE A 293 49.92 16.55 -99.77
C PHE A 293 50.82 16.46 -98.53
N LEU A 294 50.44 15.66 -97.52
CA LEU A 294 51.19 15.51 -96.28
C LEU A 294 51.94 14.17 -96.24
N PRO A 295 53.28 14.18 -96.10
CA PRO A 295 54.04 12.97 -95.83
C PRO A 295 53.56 12.27 -94.55
N SER A 296 53.44 10.94 -94.60
CA SER A 296 52.91 10.13 -93.49
C SER A 296 53.76 10.17 -92.22
N ASP A 297 55.02 10.60 -92.31
CA ASP A 297 55.98 10.72 -91.21
C ASP A 297 55.95 12.09 -90.50
N LEU A 298 55.28 13.10 -91.07
CA LEU A 298 55.24 14.46 -90.50
C LEU A 298 54.41 14.53 -89.20
N CYS A 299 53.31 13.78 -89.14
CA CYS A 299 52.46 13.67 -87.96
C CYS A 299 51.85 12.25 -87.88
N PRO A 300 52.49 11.33 -87.15
CA PRO A 300 52.08 9.92 -87.11
C PRO A 300 50.64 9.68 -86.63
N PHE A 301 50.12 10.59 -85.80
CA PHE A 301 48.80 10.48 -85.16
C PHE A 301 47.71 11.24 -85.92
N ILE A 302 47.98 11.76 -87.12
CA ILE A 302 47.03 12.59 -87.87
C ILE A 302 45.76 11.83 -88.29
N GLN A 303 45.84 10.50 -88.34
CA GLN A 303 44.71 9.60 -88.63
C GLN A 303 44.08 9.01 -87.37
N ASP A 304 44.60 9.32 -86.18
CA ASP A 304 44.03 8.80 -84.95
C ASP A 304 42.63 9.38 -84.72
N PRO A 305 41.65 8.54 -84.30
CA PRO A 305 40.32 9.03 -83.97
C PRO A 305 40.41 10.05 -82.82
N PRO A 306 39.54 11.07 -82.80
CA PRO A 306 39.52 12.03 -81.70
C PRO A 306 39.16 11.33 -80.38
N PRO A 307 39.62 11.85 -79.24
CA PRO A 307 39.29 11.27 -77.94
C PRO A 307 37.78 11.29 -77.70
N ARG A 308 37.27 10.24 -77.06
CA ARG A 308 35.89 10.16 -76.58
C ARG A 308 35.87 10.22 -75.07
N PHE A 309 35.01 11.08 -74.51
CA PHE A 309 34.83 11.23 -73.07
C PHE A 309 33.56 10.49 -72.63
N ILE A 310 33.62 9.83 -71.47
CA ILE A 310 32.50 9.10 -70.86
C ILE A 310 32.26 9.71 -69.47
N VAL A 311 30.98 9.90 -69.13
CA VAL A 311 30.55 10.35 -67.80
C VAL A 311 29.94 9.17 -67.08
N ASP A 312 30.57 8.75 -65.98
CA ASP A 312 30.12 7.64 -65.14
C ASP A 312 29.66 8.14 -63.77
N GLU A 313 28.59 7.54 -63.26
CA GLU A 313 28.09 7.78 -61.90
C GLU A 313 28.90 6.95 -60.90
N ILE A 314 29.31 7.55 -59.78
CA ILE A 314 30.08 6.88 -58.72
C ILE A 314 29.23 6.82 -57.45
N GLY A 315 28.72 5.63 -57.09
CA GLY A 315 27.93 5.38 -55.87
C GLY A 315 27.08 4.10 -55.95
N ASP A 316 26.50 3.68 -54.81
CA ASP A 316 25.57 2.53 -54.74
C ASP A 316 24.22 2.87 -55.38
N VAL A 317 24.15 2.77 -56.70
CA VAL A 317 22.94 3.03 -57.51
C VAL A 317 21.90 1.91 -57.36
N GLU A 318 22.29 0.70 -56.95
CA GLU A 318 21.44 -0.50 -57.02
C GLU A 318 20.17 -0.45 -56.14
N ARG A 319 20.17 0.23 -54.99
CA ARG A 319 18.98 0.27 -54.12
C ARG A 319 17.92 1.29 -54.57
N LEU A 320 18.30 2.31 -55.34
CA LEU A 320 17.37 3.31 -55.85
C LEU A 320 16.98 3.05 -57.31
N ALA A 321 17.84 2.42 -58.12
CA ALA A 321 17.55 2.11 -59.52
C ALA A 321 16.63 0.88 -59.71
N SER A 322 16.61 -0.06 -58.77
CA SER A 322 15.63 -1.16 -58.74
C SER A 322 14.17 -0.68 -58.57
N VAL A 323 13.97 0.63 -58.40
CA VAL A 323 12.67 1.31 -58.30
C VAL A 323 12.15 1.81 -59.66
N GLN A 324 13.01 2.03 -60.67
CA GLN A 324 12.59 2.65 -61.94
C GLN A 324 11.98 1.68 -62.97
N SER A 325 12.12 0.36 -62.81
CA SER A 325 11.73 -0.60 -63.87
C SER A 325 10.29 -1.12 -63.81
N TYR A 326 9.41 -0.57 -62.96
CA TYR A 326 8.07 -1.15 -62.74
C TYR A 326 6.87 -0.25 -63.03
N ASP A 327 7.05 0.95 -63.59
CA ASP A 327 5.95 1.82 -64.05
C ASP A 327 5.76 1.81 -65.58
N THR A 328 6.17 0.73 -66.25
CA THR A 328 5.84 0.53 -67.67
C THR A 328 5.50 -0.94 -67.96
N GLN A 329 4.39 -1.41 -67.41
CA GLN A 329 3.55 -2.48 -67.97
C GLN A 329 2.17 -2.48 -67.32
#